data_AF-A0A1F7SK77-F1
#
_entry.id   AF-A0A1F7SK77-F1
#
_cell.length_a   1.000
_cell.length_b   1.000
_cell.length_c   1.000
_cell.angle_alpha   90.00
_cell.angle_beta   90.00
_cell.angle_gamma   90.00
#
_symmetry.space_group_name_H-M   'P 1'
#
loop_
_entity.id
_entity.type
_entity.pdbx_description
1 polymer ?
#
loop_
_entity_poly.entity_id
_entity_poly.type
_entity_poly.pdbx_seq_one_letter_code
_entity_poly.pdbx_strand_id
1 'polypeptide(L)'
;MKKIKYYLDTTIFNFVFVEDEGDIEKPSITKKFFNDLPQIAEGVYISDEVIREISRASEPRKSQLEELVRKTDPLFLEIDIEAEELAERYLKEGIIPERYK
;
A
#
# COMPACT_ATOMS: atom_id res chain seq x y z
N MET A 1 -3.77 -24.16 -5.74
CA MET A 1 -3.09 -22.89 -6.08
C MET A 1 -2.43 -22.35 -4.82
N LYS A 2 -1.22 -21.77 -4.90
CA LYS A 2 -0.59 -21.14 -3.73
C LYS A 2 -1.48 -19.99 -3.26
N LYS A 3 -1.71 -19.95 -1.95
CA LYS A 3 -2.39 -18.86 -1.27
C LYS A 3 -1.41 -17.68 -1.19
N ILE A 4 -1.74 -16.55 -1.82
CA ILE A 4 -0.84 -15.39 -1.91
C ILE A 4 -1.25 -14.37 -0.86
N LYS A 5 -0.28 -13.91 -0.07
CA LYS A 5 -0.44 -12.80 0.87
C LYS A 5 0.12 -11.54 0.21
N TYR A 6 -0.66 -10.46 0.18
CA TYR A 6 -0.26 -9.20 -0.44
C TYR A 6 -0.05 -8.14 0.63
N TYR A 7 1.14 -7.54 0.66
CA TYR A 7 1.34 -6.25 1.32
C TYR A 7 1.07 -5.14 0.29
N LEU A 8 0.17 -4.20 0.59
CA LEU A 8 -0.15 -3.09 -0.29
C LEU A 8 0.34 -1.78 0.32
N ASP A 9 1.20 -1.09 -0.42
CA ASP A 9 1.69 0.24 -0.09
C ASP A 9 0.69 1.34 -0.52
N THR A 10 0.78 2.54 0.06
CA THR A 10 -0.15 3.67 -0.20
C THR A 10 -0.26 4.00 -1.69
N THR A 11 0.86 3.91 -2.42
CA THR A 11 0.89 4.18 -3.86
C THR A 11 -0.03 3.26 -4.65
N ILE A 12 -0.20 1.99 -4.24
CA ILE A 12 -1.08 1.04 -4.91
C ILE A 12 -2.55 1.45 -4.77
N PHE A 13 -2.96 1.93 -3.59
CA PHE A 13 -4.30 2.48 -3.40
C PHE A 13 -4.49 3.75 -4.25
N ASN A 14 -3.49 4.62 -4.31
CA ASN A 14 -3.57 5.87 -5.07
C ASN A 14 -3.72 5.66 -6.58
N PHE A 15 -3.11 4.61 -7.14
CA PHE A 15 -3.23 4.31 -8.57
C PHE A 15 -4.67 4.07 -9.04
N VAL A 16 -5.59 3.66 -8.16
CA VAL A 16 -7.03 3.53 -8.50
C VAL A 16 -7.64 4.85 -8.95
N PHE A 17 -7.12 5.98 -8.45
CA PHE A 17 -7.71 7.30 -8.60
C PHE A 17 -6.85 8.23 -9.45
N VAL A 18 -5.73 7.79 -10.02
CA VAL A 18 -4.93 8.63 -10.92
C VAL A 18 -5.78 8.93 -12.17
N GLU A 19 -5.92 10.21 -12.50
CA GLU A 19 -6.71 10.70 -13.65
C GLU A 19 -5.81 11.25 -14.77
N ASP A 20 -4.53 10.88 -14.76
CA ASP A 20 -3.55 11.40 -15.71
C ASP A 20 -3.86 10.90 -17.13
N GLU A 21 -4.15 11.83 -18.05
CA GLU A 21 -4.58 11.56 -19.43
C GLU A 21 -3.54 10.74 -20.22
N GLY A 22 -2.29 10.72 -19.76
CA GLY A 22 -1.19 9.94 -20.35
C GLY A 22 -0.95 8.54 -19.78
N ASP A 23 -1.65 8.13 -18.71
CA ASP A 23 -1.40 6.85 -18.01
C ASP A 23 -2.71 6.18 -17.55
N ILE A 24 -3.60 5.93 -18.52
CA ILE A 24 -4.91 5.30 -18.31
C ILE A 24 -4.76 3.81 -17.92
N GLU A 25 -3.63 3.18 -18.23
CA GLU A 25 -3.40 1.76 -17.96
C GLU A 25 -3.29 1.46 -16.47
N LYS A 26 -2.56 2.29 -15.71
CA LYS A 26 -2.38 2.06 -14.26
C LYS A 26 -3.72 2.02 -13.50
N PRO A 27 -4.63 3.01 -13.62
CA PRO A 27 -5.92 2.95 -12.94
C PRO A 27 -6.76 1.75 -13.34
N SER A 28 -6.79 1.42 -14.64
CA SER A 28 -7.59 0.30 -15.14
C SER A 28 -7.11 -1.05 -14.60
N ILE A 29 -5.81 -1.29 -14.67
CA ILE A 29 -5.19 -2.54 -14.19
C ILE A 29 -5.31 -2.63 -12.67
N THR A 30 -5.07 -1.54 -11.94
CA THR A 30 -5.16 -1.55 -10.48
C THR A 30 -6.61 -1.74 -10.00
N LYS A 31 -7.61 -1.12 -10.64
CA LYS A 31 -9.03 -1.40 -10.35
C LYS A 31 -9.37 -2.87 -10.55
N LYS A 32 -8.91 -3.47 -11.65
CA LYS A 32 -9.08 -4.90 -11.89
C LYS A 32 -8.42 -5.73 -10.79
N PHE A 33 -7.19 -5.40 -10.40
CA PHE A 33 -6.50 -6.06 -9.31
C PHE A 33 -7.31 -6.04 -8.00
N PHE A 34 -7.84 -4.88 -7.59
CA PHE A 34 -8.70 -4.80 -6.40
C PHE A 34 -9.99 -5.61 -6.52
N ASN A 35 -10.59 -5.72 -7.72
CA ASN A 35 -11.75 -6.58 -7.95
C ASN A 35 -11.41 -8.08 -7.87
N ASP A 36 -10.21 -8.46 -8.28
CA ASP A 36 -9.73 -9.85 -8.27
C ASP A 36 -9.20 -10.28 -6.90
N LEU A 37 -8.76 -9.34 -6.05
CA LEU A 37 -8.19 -9.59 -4.70
C LEU A 37 -8.97 -10.61 -3.87
N PRO A 38 -10.31 -10.54 -3.74
CA PRO A 38 -11.08 -11.51 -2.97
C PRO A 38 -10.94 -12.97 -3.45
N GLN A 39 -10.57 -13.18 -4.72
CA GLN A 39 -10.41 -14.51 -5.32
C GLN A 39 -8.96 -14.99 -5.31
N ILE A 40 -8.00 -14.06 -5.38
CA ILE A 40 -6.57 -14.40 -5.55
C ILE A 40 -5.76 -14.27 -4.25
N ALA A 41 -6.23 -13.49 -3.28
CA ALA A 41 -5.53 -13.24 -2.03
C ALA A 41 -6.01 -14.17 -0.90
N GLU A 42 -5.07 -14.70 -0.15
CA GLU A 42 -5.33 -15.30 1.17
C GLU A 42 -5.47 -14.22 2.24
N GLY A 43 -4.77 -13.11 2.07
CA GLY A 43 -4.86 -11.96 2.96
C GLY A 43 -4.21 -10.74 2.31
N VAL A 44 -4.79 -9.59 2.62
CA VAL A 44 -4.26 -8.28 2.25
C VAL A 44 -3.79 -7.62 3.53
N TYR A 45 -2.61 -7.04 3.48
CA TYR A 45 -1.92 -6.50 4.64
C TYR A 45 -1.47 -5.07 4.36
N ILE A 46 -1.55 -4.22 5.39
CA ILE A 46 -1.00 -2.86 5.38
C ILE A 46 -0.26 -2.59 6.69
N SER A 47 0.61 -1.59 6.70
CA SER A 47 1.25 -1.08 7.92
C SER A 47 0.58 0.21 8.40
N ASP A 48 0.92 0.63 9.61
CA ASP A 48 0.55 1.95 10.13
C ASP A 48 1.04 3.10 9.26
N GLU A 49 2.14 2.91 8.53
CA GLU A 49 2.68 3.94 7.65
C GLU A 49 1.73 4.23 6.49
N VAL A 50 1.05 3.21 5.96
CA VAL A 50 0.05 3.38 4.91
C VAL A 50 -1.09 4.29 5.37
N ILE A 51 -1.58 4.09 6.60
CA ILE A 51 -2.63 4.94 7.17
C ILE A 51 -2.11 6.36 7.43
N ARG A 52 -0.87 6.50 7.92
CA ARG A 52 -0.25 7.82 8.12
C ARG A 52 -0.14 8.59 6.83
N GLU A 53 0.30 7.97 5.74
CA GLU A 53 0.42 8.61 4.43
C GLU A 53 -0.95 9.02 3.86
N ILE A 54 -1.96 8.13 3.94
CA ILE A 54 -3.33 8.46 3.52
C ILE A 54 -3.88 9.66 4.32
N SER A 55 -3.64 9.69 5.63
CA SER A 55 -4.15 10.75 6.50
C SER A 55 -3.62 12.15 6.15
N ARG A 56 -2.45 12.21 5.51
CA ARG A 56 -1.77 13.44 5.05
C ARG A 56 -2.20 13.89 3.66
N ALA A 57 -2.94 13.06 2.91
CA ALA A 57 -3.46 13.44 1.60
C ALA A 57 -4.51 14.57 1.73
N SER A 58 -4.65 15.38 0.68
CA SER A 58 -5.70 16.40 0.60
C SER A 58 -7.02 15.80 0.13
N GLU A 59 -8.13 16.45 0.45
CA GLU A 59 -9.43 16.12 -0.13
C GLU A 59 -9.47 16.47 -1.63
N PRO A 60 -10.22 15.72 -2.47
CA PRO A 60 -11.08 14.57 -2.11
C PRO A 60 -10.31 13.23 -2.03
N ARG A 61 -9.00 13.23 -2.31
CA ARG A 61 -8.20 12.01 -2.43
C ARG A 61 -8.11 11.24 -1.13
N LYS A 62 -7.99 11.94 0.00
CA LYS A 62 -7.99 11.32 1.33
C LYS A 62 -9.25 10.48 1.56
N SER A 63 -10.43 11.08 1.44
CA SER A 63 -11.70 10.35 1.64
C SER A 63 -11.84 9.14 0.69
N GLN A 64 -11.40 9.27 -0.57
CA GLN A 64 -11.40 8.19 -1.54
C GLN A 64 -10.49 7.01 -1.12
N LEU A 65 -9.28 7.31 -0.65
CA LEU A 65 -8.31 6.32 -0.18
C LEU A 65 -8.81 5.62 1.09
N GLU A 66 -9.32 6.37 2.07
CA GLU A 66 -9.90 5.82 3.30
C GLU A 66 -11.08 4.88 3.02
N GLU A 67 -11.94 5.24 2.05
CA GLU A 67 -13.03 4.37 1.61
C GLU A 67 -12.51 3.09 0.94
N LEU A 68 -11.50 3.17 0.08
CA LEU A 68 -10.93 2.01 -0.58
C LEU A 68 -10.23 1.06 0.40
N VAL A 69 -9.45 1.58 1.35
CA VAL A 69 -8.85 0.79 2.42
C VAL A 69 -9.93 0.08 3.22
N ARG A 70 -10.98 0.79 3.65
CA ARG A 70 -12.10 0.18 4.39
C ARG A 70 -12.79 -0.92 3.59
N LYS A 71 -13.00 -0.73 2.28
CA LYS A 71 -13.59 -1.75 1.40
C LYS A 71 -12.70 -2.98 1.20
N THR A 72 -11.39 -2.78 1.24
CA THR A 72 -10.40 -3.85 1.09
C THR A 72 -10.26 -4.68 2.37
N ASP A 73 -10.63 -4.10 3.53
CA ASP A 73 -10.57 -4.73 4.87
C ASP A 73 -9.22 -5.41 5.15
N PRO A 74 -8.09 -4.69 5.01
CA PRO A 74 -6.77 -5.29 5.18
C PRO A 74 -6.46 -5.57 6.65
N LEU A 75 -5.63 -6.58 6.87
CA LEU A 75 -5.03 -6.86 8.16
C LEU A 75 -3.86 -5.90 8.43
N PHE A 76 -3.80 -5.37 9.65
CA PHE A 76 -2.67 -4.55 10.09
C PHE A 76 -1.49 -5.44 10.46
N LEU A 77 -0.33 -5.15 9.87
CA LEU A 77 0.93 -5.70 10.31
C LEU A 77 1.51 -4.82 11.41
N GLU A 78 1.66 -5.43 12.58
CA GLU A 78 2.45 -4.86 13.66
C GLU A 78 3.92 -4.78 13.21
N ILE A 79 4.53 -3.63 13.43
CA ILE A 79 5.97 -3.47 13.25
C ILE A 79 6.62 -4.04 14.50
N ASP A 80 7.34 -5.15 14.35
CA ASP A 80 8.08 -5.78 15.43
C ASP A 80 9.55 -5.31 15.47
N ILE A 81 10.23 -5.67 16.55
CA ILE A 81 11.64 -5.32 16.76
C ILE A 81 12.54 -5.88 15.66
N GLU A 82 12.21 -7.04 15.09
CA GLU A 82 13.00 -7.65 14.01
C GLU A 82 12.90 -6.82 12.72
N ALA A 83 11.71 -6.30 12.41
CA ALA A 83 11.50 -5.40 11.28
C ALA A 83 12.22 -4.06 11.46
N GLU A 84 12.21 -3.49 12.68
CA GLU A 84 12.95 -2.27 13.00
C GLU A 84 14.47 -2.46 12.84
N GLU A 85 15.02 -3.52 13.43
CA GLU A 85 16.44 -3.85 13.33
C GLU A 85 16.88 -4.07 11.87
N LEU A 86 16.04 -4.72 11.06
CA LEU A 86 16.31 -4.94 9.64
C LEU A 86 16.31 -3.62 8.86
N ALA A 87 15.36 -2.72 9.14
CA ALA A 87 15.29 -1.41 8.50
C ALA A 87 16.52 -0.55 8.85
N GLU A 88 16.93 -0.52 10.12
CA GLU A 88 18.14 0.19 10.56
C GLU A 88 19.39 -0.36 9.88
N ARG A 89 19.47 -1.68 9.71
CA ARG A 89 20.58 -2.34 9.02
C ARG A 89 20.63 -1.95 7.54
N TYR A 90 19.50 -1.87 6.85
CA TYR A 90 19.45 -1.42 5.45
C TYR A 90 19.95 0.02 5.29
N LEU A 91 19.68 0.90 6.25
CA LEU A 91 20.21 2.26 6.26
C LEU A 91 21.72 2.26 6.53
N LYS A 92 22.17 1.55 7.57
CA LYS A 92 23.58 1.48 7.97
C LYS A 92 24.48 0.89 6.88
N GLU A 93 24.00 -0.11 6.16
CA GLU A 93 24.72 -0.74 5.04
C GLU A 93 24.62 0.09 3.74
N GLY A 94 23.88 1.20 3.73
CA GLY A 94 23.73 2.08 2.56
C GLY A 94 22.90 1.47 1.43
N ILE A 95 22.11 0.42 1.72
CA ILE A 95 21.20 -0.21 0.76
C ILE A 95 20.04 0.76 0.46
N ILE A 96 19.55 1.45 1.48
CA ILE A 96 18.55 2.52 1.37
C ILE A 96 19.21 3.85 1.74
N PRO A 97 19.05 4.91 0.93
CA PRO A 97 19.61 6.22 1.26
C PRO A 97 19.05 6.81 2.55
N GLU A 98 19.90 7.39 3.40
CA GLU A 98 19.50 7.96 4.71
C GLU A 98 18.44 9.05 4.62
N ARG A 99 18.29 9.73 3.47
CA ARG A 99 17.25 10.74 3.25
C ARG A 99 15.80 10.21 3.38
N TYR A 100 15.63 8.89 3.40
CA TYR A 100 14.33 8.22 3.56
C TYR A 100 14.05 7.78 5.01
N LYS A 101 14.91 8.17 5.96
CA LYS A 101 14.64 8.03 7.39
C LYS A 101 13.64 9.07 7.89
#